data_AF-A0A069PJY1-F1
#
_entry.id   AF-A0A069PJY1-F1
#
_cell.length_a   1.000
_cell.length_b   1.000
_cell.length_c   1.000
_cell.angle_alpha   90.00
_cell.angle_beta   90.00
_cell.angle_gamma   90.00
#
_symmetry.space_group_name_H-M   'P 1'
#
loop_
_entity.id
_entity.type
_entity.pdbx_description
1 polymer ?
#
loop_
_entity_poly.entity_id
_entity_poly.type
_entity_poly.pdbx_seq_one_letter_code
_entity_poly.pdbx_strand_id
1 'polypeptide(L)'
;MNKLQRGGLAALLVVVVLAAALAPAAAGFILAQRSLRLDETERLSRVADAALARAEDVTRSLSSALAEIARVAGEPCTASYLTELRRIALMHRQVRDAGAYGNDGRLQCSSLRGAHGPEAASPDAERLPPPDWRGSDGLSAWFGPLHLPGGETSLVLGRSGSYVAADPAAYVDGTASGLGIINTQASRVIATTPSADPSRLLALYRRPDDGVRCTTPYVVRRSTSMPLAVVVSAPRQALPERIRSLPWGWLFGGVATGIALACWVAYLIVQRMSPRGQLTDAVRRHEFIVAYQPIVDLATRRCVGAEALVRWKHHDRIVRPDDFIPLAEHGGLIQAITDQVLDTVLLELGEFLTRYREYYVSINLSAIDLTTPRFLDNLRPAVAEQGVKPDQIRIEATERGFLDAEAAKEVISAFREAGHPVYIDDFGTGYSSLSHLQNFRVDGLKIDKSFVDTIGQDAASSSVASHIIEMAATLEVQVVAEGIEREEQAIYLHARGAQFGQGWLFSPPLTAAEFIRYAGRTRGA
;
A
#
# COMPACT_ATOMS: atom_id res chain seq x y z
N MET A 1 -25.10 -8.84 10.89
CA MET A 1 -24.51 -8.13 9.72
C MET A 1 -25.17 -8.58 8.41
N ASN A 2 -25.98 -7.70 7.82
CA ASN A 2 -26.79 -7.98 6.62
C ASN A 2 -25.93 -8.17 5.35
N LYS A 3 -26.40 -8.98 4.40
CA LYS A 3 -25.76 -9.19 3.08
C LYS A 3 -25.46 -7.87 2.35
N LEU A 4 -26.30 -6.85 2.52
CA LEU A 4 -26.07 -5.50 1.97
C LEU A 4 -24.85 -4.78 2.58
N GLN A 5 -24.58 -4.93 3.88
CA GLN A 5 -23.42 -4.31 4.53
C GLN A 5 -22.11 -4.99 4.10
N ARG A 6 -22.13 -6.30 3.85
CA ARG A 6 -20.97 -7.03 3.31
C ARG A 6 -20.65 -6.59 1.87
N GLY A 7 -21.67 -6.35 1.05
CA GLY A 7 -21.50 -5.81 -0.31
C GLY A 7 -20.95 -4.39 -0.32
N GLY A 8 -21.46 -3.52 0.55
CA GLY A 8 -20.96 -2.15 0.70
C GLY A 8 -19.51 -2.08 1.18
N LEU A 9 -19.13 -2.92 2.16
CA LEU A 9 -17.76 -2.98 2.65
C LEU A 9 -16.79 -3.53 1.60
N ALA A 10 -17.21 -4.54 0.83
CA ALA A 10 -16.42 -5.08 -0.28
C ALA A 10 -16.24 -4.07 -1.41
N ALA A 11 -17.29 -3.32 -1.78
CA ALA A 11 -17.21 -2.27 -2.78
C ALA A 11 -16.30 -1.11 -2.34
N LEU A 12 -16.39 -0.70 -1.07
CA LEU A 12 -15.49 0.31 -0.50
C LEU A 12 -14.03 -0.17 -0.54
N LEU A 13 -13.78 -1.44 -0.21
CA LEU A 13 -12.46 -2.06 -0.30
C LEU A 13 -11.90 -2.03 -1.73
N VAL A 14 -12.73 -2.41 -2.70
CA VAL A 14 -12.34 -2.40 -4.12
C VAL A 14 -11.99 -0.99 -4.57
N VAL A 15 -12.78 0.02 -4.18
CA VAL A 15 -12.51 1.43 -4.50
C VAL A 15 -11.21 1.93 -3.85
N VAL A 16 -10.97 1.59 -2.58
CA VAL A 16 -9.74 1.98 -1.87
C VAL A 16 -8.52 1.31 -2.50
N VAL A 17 -8.60 0.03 -2.86
CA VAL A 17 -7.50 -0.69 -3.54
C VAL A 17 -7.24 -0.12 -4.94
N LEU A 18 -8.30 0.18 -5.71
CA LEU A 18 -8.17 0.82 -7.03
C LEU A 18 -7.54 2.21 -6.92
N ALA A 19 -7.97 3.02 -5.96
CA ALA A 19 -7.40 4.35 -5.73
C ALA A 19 -5.93 4.27 -5.29
N ALA A 20 -5.61 3.33 -4.40
CA ALA A 20 -4.25 3.08 -3.93
C ALA A 20 -3.30 2.57 -5.02
N ALA A 21 -3.81 1.88 -6.05
CA ALA A 21 -3.03 1.41 -7.18
C ALA A 21 -2.88 2.47 -8.29
N LEU A 22 -3.97 3.18 -8.62
CA LEU A 22 -4.01 4.10 -9.76
C LEU A 22 -3.35 5.45 -9.46
N ALA A 23 -3.48 5.98 -8.23
CA ALA A 23 -2.92 7.30 -7.91
C ALA A 23 -1.38 7.33 -7.94
N PRO A 24 -0.64 6.36 -7.37
CA PRO A 24 0.82 6.33 -7.46
C PRO A 24 1.32 6.08 -8.89
N ALA A 25 0.61 5.25 -9.68
CA ALA A 25 0.96 5.02 -11.08
C ALA A 25 0.81 6.29 -11.92
N ALA A 26 -0.28 7.04 -11.73
CA ALA A 26 -0.50 8.34 -12.38
C ALA A 26 0.56 9.36 -11.97
N ALA A 27 0.90 9.44 -10.68
CA ALA A 27 1.94 10.33 -10.17
C ALA A 27 3.32 9.98 -10.75
N GLY A 28 3.68 8.70 -10.78
CA GLY A 28 4.92 8.20 -11.38
C GLY A 28 5.03 8.53 -12.87
N PHE A 29 3.93 8.40 -13.62
CA PHE A 29 3.88 8.80 -15.02
C PHE A 29 4.09 10.31 -15.22
N ILE A 30 3.45 11.15 -14.40
CA ILE A 30 3.62 12.60 -14.45
C ILE A 30 5.07 13.00 -14.11
N LEU A 31 5.66 12.40 -13.08
CA LEU A 31 7.05 12.66 -12.69
C LEU A 31 8.04 12.22 -13.77
N ALA A 32 7.84 11.04 -14.37
CA ALA A 32 8.63 10.57 -15.50
C ALA A 32 8.57 11.53 -16.69
N GLN A 33 7.38 12.04 -17.02
CA GLN A 33 7.23 13.05 -18.08
C GLN A 33 7.93 14.36 -17.74
N ARG A 34 7.91 14.80 -16.47
CA ARG A 34 8.61 16.02 -16.03
C ARG A 34 10.12 15.85 -16.10
N SER A 35 10.67 14.74 -15.62
CA SER A 35 12.10 14.45 -15.66
C SER A 35 12.64 14.47 -17.08
N LEU A 36 11.96 13.77 -18.00
CA LEU A 36 12.36 13.72 -19.41
C LEU A 36 12.34 15.10 -20.09
N ARG A 37 11.43 15.99 -19.68
CA ARG A 37 11.40 17.37 -20.22
C ARG A 37 12.58 18.20 -19.71
N LEU A 38 12.94 18.05 -18.44
CA LEU A 38 14.04 18.79 -17.83
C LEU A 38 15.38 18.40 -18.47
N ASP A 39 15.68 17.09 -18.57
CA ASP A 39 16.93 16.59 -19.15
C ASP A 39 17.11 17.06 -20.60
N GLU A 40 16.02 17.04 -21.39
CA GLU A 40 16.06 17.47 -22.78
C GLU A 40 16.32 18.99 -22.89
N THR A 41 15.72 19.81 -22.03
CA THR A 41 15.99 21.26 -22.03
C THR A 41 17.43 21.59 -21.65
N GLU A 42 18.02 20.86 -20.70
CA GLU A 42 19.41 21.05 -20.30
C GLU A 42 20.37 20.65 -21.43
N ARG A 43 20.09 19.52 -22.10
CA ARG A 43 20.84 19.10 -23.29
C ARG A 43 20.78 20.15 -24.39
N LEU A 44 19.58 20.66 -24.71
CA LEU A 44 19.40 21.70 -25.72
C LEU A 44 20.11 23.01 -25.33
N SER A 45 20.12 23.39 -24.04
CA SER A 45 20.89 24.53 -23.55
C SER A 45 22.37 24.37 -23.84
N ARG A 46 22.97 23.23 -23.47
CA ARG A 46 24.40 22.99 -23.71
C ARG A 46 24.78 23.07 -25.18
N VAL A 47 23.93 22.55 -26.07
CA VAL A 47 24.12 22.67 -27.53
C VAL A 47 23.99 24.12 -27.98
N ALA A 48 23.00 24.86 -27.47
CA ALA A 48 22.79 26.27 -27.82
C ALA A 48 23.96 27.16 -27.38
N ASP A 49 24.49 26.94 -26.16
CA ASP A 49 25.62 27.69 -25.62
C ASP A 49 26.91 27.42 -26.42
N ALA A 50 27.18 26.14 -26.77
CA ALA A 50 28.32 25.76 -27.61
C ALA A 50 28.20 26.32 -29.04
N ALA A 51 27.00 26.30 -29.63
CA ALA A 51 26.76 26.85 -30.96
C ALA A 51 26.88 28.39 -30.98
N LEU A 52 26.45 29.08 -29.91
CA LEU A 52 26.62 30.53 -29.79
C LEU A 52 28.10 30.90 -29.73
N ALA A 53 28.88 30.23 -28.88
CA ALA A 53 30.33 30.47 -28.77
C ALA A 53 31.03 30.27 -30.12
N ARG A 54 30.67 29.21 -30.86
CA ARG A 54 31.19 28.97 -32.21
C ARG A 54 30.82 30.09 -33.19
N ALA A 55 29.55 30.51 -33.20
CA ALA A 55 29.11 31.59 -34.08
C ALA A 55 29.86 32.91 -33.82
N GLU A 56 30.12 33.22 -32.54
CA GLU A 56 30.94 34.37 -32.15
C GLU A 56 32.40 34.22 -32.61
N ASP A 57 33.00 33.03 -32.44
CA ASP A 57 34.38 32.77 -32.86
C ASP A 57 34.56 32.89 -34.37
N VAL A 58 33.62 32.35 -35.16
CA VAL A 58 33.64 32.50 -36.62
C VAL A 58 33.51 33.97 -37.00
N THR A 59 32.54 34.69 -36.44
CA THR A 59 32.34 36.12 -36.73
C THR A 59 33.57 36.96 -36.36
N ARG A 60 34.20 36.66 -35.22
CA ARG A 60 35.43 37.31 -34.75
C ARG A 60 36.59 37.05 -35.68
N SER A 61 36.78 35.80 -36.12
CA SER A 61 37.84 35.44 -37.07
C SER A 61 37.67 36.17 -38.41
N LEU A 62 36.45 36.19 -38.97
CA LEU A 62 36.18 36.89 -40.23
C LEU A 62 36.39 38.41 -40.11
N SER A 63 35.94 39.00 -39.00
CA SER A 63 36.14 40.43 -38.74
C SER A 63 37.61 40.79 -38.52
N SER A 64 38.38 39.88 -37.89
CA SER A 64 39.83 40.02 -37.69
C SER A 64 40.59 39.94 -39.02
N ALA A 65 40.26 38.97 -39.87
CA ALA A 65 40.81 38.86 -41.23
C ALA A 65 40.55 40.15 -42.04
N LEU A 66 39.33 40.66 -41.99
CA LEU A 66 38.95 41.89 -42.68
C LEU A 66 39.71 43.12 -42.15
N ALA A 67 39.93 43.20 -40.83
CA ALA A 67 40.74 44.24 -40.22
C ALA A 67 42.24 44.13 -40.58
N GLU A 68 42.75 42.92 -40.79
CA GLU A 68 44.11 42.68 -41.29
C GLU A 68 44.27 43.13 -42.74
N ILE A 69 43.28 42.85 -43.59
CA ILE A 69 43.24 43.32 -45.00
C ILE A 69 43.29 44.84 -45.07
N ALA A 70 42.55 45.53 -44.21
CA ALA A 70 42.52 46.99 -44.16
C ALA A 70 43.88 47.64 -43.81
N ARG A 71 44.84 46.86 -43.29
CA ARG A 71 46.20 47.33 -42.97
C ARG A 71 47.24 47.01 -44.05
N VAL A 72 46.87 46.27 -45.09
CA VAL A 72 47.78 45.92 -46.18
C VAL A 72 48.16 47.18 -46.96
N ALA A 73 49.46 47.46 -47.05
CA ALA A 73 49.98 48.61 -47.80
C ALA A 73 50.04 48.30 -49.30
N GLY A 74 49.42 49.17 -50.12
CA GLY A 74 49.45 49.06 -51.58
C GLY A 74 48.09 49.34 -52.21
N GLU A 75 48.07 49.63 -53.51
CA GLU A 75 46.81 49.77 -54.25
C GLU A 75 46.10 48.42 -54.34
N PRO A 76 44.76 48.38 -54.19
CA PRO A 76 43.99 47.15 -54.33
C PRO A 76 44.32 46.43 -55.64
N CYS A 77 44.38 45.10 -55.57
CA CYS A 77 44.57 44.22 -56.72
C CYS A 77 45.95 44.25 -57.41
N THR A 78 46.94 44.90 -56.80
CA THR A 78 48.36 44.73 -57.17
C THR A 78 48.87 43.34 -56.79
N ALA A 79 49.99 42.90 -57.38
CA ALA A 79 50.58 41.59 -57.10
C ALA A 79 50.99 41.41 -55.62
N SER A 80 51.49 42.47 -54.97
CA SER A 80 51.82 42.47 -53.53
C SER A 80 50.56 42.36 -52.67
N TYR A 81 49.51 43.11 -53.01
CA TYR A 81 48.21 43.03 -52.32
C TYR A 81 47.59 41.64 -52.41
N LEU A 82 47.59 41.02 -53.58
CA LEU A 82 47.09 39.65 -53.78
C LEU A 82 47.88 38.60 -52.99
N THR A 83 49.18 38.80 -52.83
CA THR A 83 50.04 37.90 -52.03
C THR A 83 49.66 37.98 -50.55
N GLU A 84 49.44 39.19 -50.02
CA GLU A 84 48.97 39.37 -48.65
C GLU A 84 47.54 38.83 -48.45
N LEU A 85 46.63 39.03 -49.40
CA LEU A 85 45.27 38.45 -49.32
C LEU A 85 45.30 36.92 -49.22
N ARG A 86 46.16 36.25 -50.00
CA ARG A 86 46.35 34.79 -49.92
C ARG A 86 46.93 34.37 -48.57
N ARG A 87 47.91 35.12 -48.03
CA ARG A 87 48.46 34.87 -46.68
C ARG A 87 47.36 34.97 -45.62
N ILE A 88 46.55 36.03 -45.66
CA ILE A 88 45.46 36.25 -44.71
C ILE A 88 44.41 35.13 -44.82
N ALA A 89 43.98 34.79 -46.05
CA ALA A 89 43.04 33.69 -46.27
C ALA A 89 43.56 32.34 -45.75
N LEU A 90 44.88 32.08 -45.81
CA LEU A 90 45.50 30.88 -45.26
C LEU A 90 45.62 30.90 -43.73
N MET A 91 45.81 32.07 -43.12
CA MET A 91 45.97 32.21 -41.67
C MET A 91 44.65 32.13 -40.90
N HIS A 92 43.52 32.50 -41.54
CA HIS A 92 42.19 32.45 -40.92
C HIS A 92 41.40 31.27 -41.49
N ARG A 93 41.32 30.17 -40.72
CA ARG A 93 40.71 28.89 -41.14
C ARG A 93 39.29 29.01 -41.72
N GLN A 94 38.52 30.00 -41.26
CA GLN A 94 37.13 30.22 -41.66
C GLN A 94 37.00 31.04 -42.96
N VAL A 95 38.08 31.67 -43.43
CA VAL A 95 38.08 32.47 -44.67
C VAL A 95 38.28 31.54 -45.86
N ARG A 96 37.30 31.52 -46.75
CA ARG A 96 37.33 30.77 -48.02
C ARG A 96 37.92 31.61 -49.14
N ASP A 97 37.56 32.89 -49.19
CA ASP A 97 38.07 33.86 -50.16
C ASP A 97 38.18 35.24 -49.50
N ALA A 98 39.12 36.06 -49.96
CA ALA A 98 39.29 37.46 -49.57
C ALA A 98 39.56 38.29 -50.80
N GLY A 99 39.01 39.51 -50.88
CA GLY A 99 39.13 40.32 -52.09
C GLY A 99 38.78 41.78 -51.88
N ALA A 100 38.82 42.55 -52.97
CA ALA A 100 38.44 43.96 -53.00
C ALA A 100 37.27 44.20 -53.96
N TYR A 101 36.44 45.18 -53.64
CA TYR A 101 35.30 45.62 -54.46
C TYR A 101 35.23 47.14 -54.54
N GLY A 102 34.80 47.65 -55.69
CA GLY A 102 34.65 49.08 -55.96
C GLY A 102 33.41 49.70 -55.30
N ASN A 103 33.31 51.03 -55.34
CA ASN A 103 32.16 51.77 -54.77
C ASN A 103 30.82 51.43 -55.43
N ASP A 104 30.84 50.91 -56.66
CA ASP A 104 29.66 50.44 -57.38
C ASP A 104 29.27 48.99 -57.01
N GLY A 105 30.05 48.33 -56.15
CA GLY A 105 29.85 46.95 -55.72
C GLY A 105 30.50 45.91 -56.65
N ARG A 106 31.24 46.32 -57.70
CA ARG A 106 31.94 45.38 -58.58
C ARG A 106 33.15 44.78 -57.89
N LEU A 107 33.30 43.45 -57.98
CA LEU A 107 34.47 42.74 -57.50
C LEU A 107 35.68 43.11 -58.38
N GLN A 108 36.76 43.58 -57.76
CA GLN A 108 37.98 44.01 -58.45
C GLN A 108 39.04 42.90 -58.46
N CYS A 109 39.14 42.16 -57.35
CA CYS A 109 40.05 41.03 -57.22
C CYS A 109 39.67 40.09 -56.09
N SER A 110 40.18 38.87 -56.18
CA SER A 110 39.95 37.78 -55.22
C SER A 110 41.26 37.03 -54.97
N SER A 111 41.45 36.49 -53.76
CA SER A 111 42.59 35.67 -53.37
C SER A 111 42.68 34.38 -54.19
N LEU A 112 41.51 33.85 -54.60
CA LEU A 112 41.37 32.64 -55.40
C LEU A 112 41.61 32.86 -56.90
N ARG A 113 41.11 33.99 -57.47
CA ARG A 113 41.18 34.26 -58.92
C ARG A 113 42.25 35.27 -59.35
N GLY A 114 42.75 36.11 -58.45
CA GLY A 114 43.62 37.25 -58.78
C GLY A 114 42.85 38.50 -59.22
N ALA A 115 43.55 39.43 -59.89
CA ALA A 115 42.95 40.66 -60.41
C ALA A 115 41.99 40.37 -61.57
N HIS A 116 40.81 40.98 -61.55
CA HIS A 116 39.85 40.85 -62.65
C HIS A 116 40.32 41.78 -63.79
N GLY A 117 40.63 41.20 -64.95
CA GLY A 117 41.00 41.97 -66.13
C GLY A 117 39.79 42.68 -66.76
N PRO A 118 39.98 43.79 -67.50
CA PRO A 118 38.89 44.55 -68.12
C PRO A 118 38.07 43.77 -69.17
N GLU A 119 38.51 42.58 -69.61
CA GLU A 119 37.88 41.80 -70.69
C GLU A 119 37.16 40.52 -70.22
N ALA A 120 37.08 40.23 -68.90
CA ALA A 120 36.60 38.94 -68.40
C ALA A 120 35.23 38.95 -67.69
N ALA A 121 34.46 40.05 -67.70
CA ALA A 121 33.25 40.17 -66.91
C ALA A 121 31.96 40.02 -67.74
N SER A 122 31.18 38.96 -67.47
CA SER A 122 29.74 38.96 -67.76
C SER A 122 29.05 40.02 -66.88
N PRO A 123 28.15 40.87 -67.43
CA PRO A 123 27.66 42.09 -66.75
C PRO A 123 26.97 41.87 -65.40
N ASP A 124 26.43 40.67 -65.13
CA ASP A 124 25.64 40.39 -63.92
C ASP A 124 26.33 39.49 -62.89
N ALA A 125 27.48 38.88 -63.20
CA ALA A 125 28.07 37.83 -62.36
C ALA A 125 29.07 38.31 -61.28
N GLU A 126 29.43 39.59 -61.27
CA GLU A 126 30.56 40.10 -60.46
C GLU A 126 30.22 41.36 -59.65
N ARG A 127 28.94 41.53 -59.28
CA ARG A 127 28.49 42.66 -58.46
C ARG A 127 27.87 42.18 -57.15
N LEU A 128 28.37 42.71 -56.03
CA LEU A 128 27.73 42.56 -54.74
C LEU A 128 26.40 43.33 -54.74
N PRO A 129 25.27 42.68 -54.39
CA PRO A 129 24.01 43.37 -54.20
C PRO A 129 24.11 44.33 -53.01
N PRO A 130 23.11 45.18 -52.76
CA PRO A 130 23.04 45.91 -51.49
C PRO A 130 23.17 44.94 -50.31
N PRO A 131 23.98 45.26 -49.28
CA PRO A 131 24.16 44.38 -48.14
C PRO A 131 22.86 44.16 -47.39
N ASP A 132 22.64 42.91 -46.97
CA ASP A 132 21.50 42.51 -46.14
C ASP A 132 21.54 43.19 -44.77
N TRP A 133 22.74 43.59 -44.32
CA TRP A 133 22.95 44.30 -43.08
C TRP A 133 24.17 45.23 -43.14
N ARG A 134 24.07 46.41 -42.54
CA ARG A 134 25.20 47.33 -42.31
C ARG A 134 25.26 47.72 -40.84
N GLY A 135 26.41 47.46 -40.22
CA GLY A 135 26.76 47.92 -38.88
C GLY A 135 27.18 49.39 -38.87
N SER A 136 27.13 49.98 -37.67
CA SER A 136 27.55 51.37 -37.42
C SER A 136 29.05 51.61 -37.59
N ASP A 137 29.85 50.55 -37.57
CA ASP A 137 31.30 50.55 -37.74
C ASP A 137 31.75 50.44 -39.21
N GLY A 138 30.80 50.43 -40.15
CA GLY A 138 31.04 50.26 -41.58
C GLY A 138 31.15 48.80 -42.03
N LEU A 139 30.92 47.83 -41.14
CA LEU A 139 30.84 46.42 -41.49
C LEU A 139 29.54 46.13 -42.25
N SER A 140 29.64 45.56 -43.43
CA SER A 140 28.52 45.13 -44.26
C SER A 140 28.49 43.61 -44.32
N ALA A 141 27.31 42.99 -44.27
CA ALA A 141 27.15 41.56 -44.38
C ALA A 141 26.12 41.18 -45.46
N TRP A 142 26.42 40.09 -46.16
CA TRP A 142 25.54 39.46 -47.15
C TRP A 142 25.28 38.01 -46.74
N PHE A 143 24.00 37.65 -46.63
CA PHE A 143 23.50 36.36 -46.17
C PHE A 143 22.67 35.71 -47.29
N GLY A 144 23.28 34.87 -48.12
CA GLY A 144 22.54 34.18 -49.17
C GLY A 144 23.42 33.54 -50.25
N PRO A 145 22.80 32.99 -51.31
CA PRO A 145 23.56 32.48 -52.44
C PRO A 145 24.17 33.66 -53.19
N LEU A 146 25.46 33.86 -52.97
CA LEU A 146 26.25 34.83 -53.67
C LEU A 146 27.22 34.05 -54.54
N HIS A 147 27.15 34.26 -55.86
CA HIS A 147 28.01 33.60 -56.84
C HIS A 147 29.41 34.21 -56.80
N LEU A 148 30.13 33.96 -55.72
CA LEU A 148 31.54 34.30 -55.62
C LEU A 148 32.41 33.24 -56.30
N PRO A 149 33.62 33.62 -56.74
CA PRO A 149 34.61 32.66 -57.19
C PRO A 149 34.78 31.51 -56.18
N GLY A 150 34.33 30.30 -56.54
CA GLY A 150 34.55 29.10 -55.74
C GLY A 150 33.32 28.41 -55.15
N GLY A 151 32.08 28.92 -55.25
CA GLY A 151 30.87 28.16 -54.85
C GLY A 151 29.58 28.98 -54.68
N GLU A 152 28.43 28.29 -54.56
CA GLU A 152 27.07 28.89 -54.67
C GLU A 152 26.49 29.53 -53.38
N THR A 153 26.96 29.19 -52.17
CA THR A 153 26.50 29.79 -50.90
C THR A 153 27.66 30.34 -50.11
N SER A 154 27.67 31.66 -49.87
CA SER A 154 28.76 32.34 -49.20
C SER A 154 28.21 33.34 -48.19
N LEU A 155 28.68 33.24 -46.94
CA LEU A 155 28.59 34.35 -46.01
C LEU A 155 29.68 35.35 -46.38
N VAL A 156 29.31 36.59 -46.68
CA VAL A 156 30.29 37.63 -46.99
C VAL A 156 30.23 38.73 -45.96
N LEU A 157 31.40 39.12 -45.44
CA LEU A 157 31.58 40.32 -44.63
C LEU A 157 32.50 41.28 -45.38
N GLY A 158 32.15 42.57 -45.39
CA GLY A 158 32.93 43.57 -46.11
C GLY A 158 33.01 44.89 -45.37
N ARG A 159 34.11 45.61 -45.56
CA ARG A 159 34.39 46.89 -44.93
C ARG A 159 35.41 47.65 -45.77
N SER A 160 35.17 48.95 -45.98
CA SER A 160 36.10 49.84 -46.68
C SER A 160 36.59 49.31 -48.04
N GLY A 161 35.70 48.74 -48.86
CA GLY A 161 36.04 48.21 -50.19
C GLY A 161 36.78 46.86 -50.19
N SER A 162 36.94 46.20 -49.04
CA SER A 162 37.46 44.83 -48.93
C SER A 162 36.38 43.88 -48.45
N TYR A 163 36.44 42.61 -48.86
CA TYR A 163 35.53 41.56 -48.43
C TYR A 163 36.27 40.28 -48.03
N VAL A 164 35.64 39.52 -47.14
CA VAL A 164 35.98 38.13 -46.83
C VAL A 164 34.73 37.28 -46.99
N ALA A 165 34.89 36.11 -47.61
CA ALA A 165 33.84 35.14 -47.81
C ALA A 165 34.13 33.87 -47.01
N ALA A 166 33.10 33.30 -46.42
CA ALA A 166 33.15 32.09 -45.60
C ALA A 166 32.01 31.14 -45.96
N ASP A 167 32.18 29.86 -45.64
CA ASP A 167 31.10 28.89 -45.74
C ASP A 167 30.13 29.09 -44.56
N PRO A 168 28.81 29.31 -44.81
CA PRO A 168 27.81 29.34 -43.74
C PRO A 168 27.83 28.08 -42.86
N ALA A 169 28.26 26.93 -43.38
CA ALA A 169 28.43 25.71 -42.60
C ALA A 169 29.45 25.85 -41.46
N ALA A 170 30.37 26.82 -41.49
CA ALA A 170 31.30 27.08 -40.39
C ALA A 170 30.59 27.45 -39.08
N TYR A 171 29.38 28.02 -39.16
CA TYR A 171 28.57 28.40 -38.00
C TYR A 171 27.85 27.23 -37.33
N VAL A 172 27.62 26.13 -38.05
CA VAL A 172 26.77 25.03 -37.61
C VAL A 172 27.53 23.71 -37.60
N ASP A 173 27.34 22.91 -36.56
CA ASP A 173 27.84 21.53 -36.56
C ASP A 173 26.90 20.64 -37.36
N GLY A 174 27.40 19.93 -38.37
CA GLY A 174 26.58 18.98 -39.16
C GLY A 174 25.98 17.84 -38.33
N THR A 175 26.43 17.67 -37.09
CA THR A 175 25.95 16.64 -36.15
C THR A 175 24.74 17.09 -35.30
N ALA A 176 24.43 18.39 -35.24
CA ALA A 176 23.36 18.91 -34.39
C ALA A 176 21.98 18.86 -35.10
N SER A 177 20.98 18.32 -34.40
CA SER A 177 19.60 18.30 -34.90
C SER A 177 18.93 19.67 -34.67
N GLY A 178 18.33 20.24 -35.73
CA GLY A 178 17.42 21.38 -35.59
C GLY A 178 18.04 22.70 -35.10
N LEU A 179 19.25 23.06 -35.57
CA LEU A 179 20.00 24.26 -35.18
C LEU A 179 19.92 25.34 -36.27
N GLY A 180 19.79 26.61 -35.88
CA GLY A 180 20.02 27.73 -36.78
C GLY A 180 20.53 28.98 -36.10
N ILE A 181 21.33 29.73 -36.85
CA ILE A 181 21.95 30.98 -36.44
C ILE A 181 21.21 32.13 -37.13
N ILE A 182 20.87 33.15 -36.37
CA ILE A 182 20.03 34.27 -36.78
C ILE A 182 20.77 35.57 -36.53
N ASN A 183 20.80 36.46 -37.52
CA ASN A 183 21.20 37.83 -37.30
C ASN A 183 20.05 38.58 -36.63
N THR A 184 20.28 39.12 -35.43
CA THR A 184 19.21 39.74 -34.62
C THR A 184 18.74 41.07 -35.19
N GLN A 185 19.61 41.81 -35.88
CA GLN A 185 19.30 43.12 -36.46
C GLN A 185 18.63 42.98 -37.83
N ALA A 186 19.12 42.08 -38.68
CA ALA A 186 18.53 41.78 -39.98
C ALA A 186 17.30 40.86 -39.89
N SER A 187 17.05 40.25 -38.72
CA SER A 187 15.97 39.27 -38.50
C SER A 187 15.94 38.19 -39.58
N ARG A 188 17.13 37.67 -39.93
CA ARG A 188 17.37 36.72 -41.02
C ARG A 188 18.26 35.57 -40.57
N VAL A 189 18.04 34.39 -41.14
CA VAL A 189 18.82 33.20 -40.85
C VAL A 189 20.14 33.24 -41.62
N ILE A 190 21.25 33.07 -40.91
CA ILE A 190 22.62 33.05 -41.44
C ILE A 190 23.00 31.63 -41.89
N ALA A 191 22.73 30.64 -41.05
CA ALA A 191 23.07 29.24 -41.28
C ALA A 191 22.11 28.32 -40.54
N THR A 192 21.85 27.13 -41.08
CA THR A 192 21.03 26.09 -40.46
C THR A 192 21.65 24.72 -40.67
N THR A 193 21.38 23.77 -39.77
CA THR A 193 21.69 22.37 -40.04
C THR A 193 20.73 21.79 -41.08
N PRO A 194 21.13 20.76 -41.86
CA PRO A 194 20.30 20.21 -42.94
C PRO A 194 18.94 19.68 -42.49
N SER A 195 18.82 19.31 -41.21
CA SER A 195 17.59 18.79 -40.60
C SER A 195 16.61 19.88 -40.15
N ALA A 196 16.99 21.16 -40.27
CA ALA A 196 16.23 22.28 -39.74
C ALA A 196 15.56 23.11 -40.85
N ASP A 197 14.32 23.54 -40.62
CA ASP A 197 13.60 24.46 -41.50
C ASP A 197 13.90 25.93 -41.09
N PRO A 198 14.56 26.73 -41.95
CA PRO A 198 14.93 28.12 -41.65
C PRO A 198 13.73 29.01 -41.28
N SER A 199 12.59 28.84 -41.96
CA SER A 199 11.40 29.68 -41.74
C SER A 199 10.82 29.46 -40.35
N ARG A 200 10.83 28.19 -39.91
CA ARG A 200 10.35 27.79 -38.58
C ARG A 200 11.26 28.28 -37.46
N LEU A 201 12.58 28.17 -37.62
CA LEU A 201 13.53 28.67 -36.62
C LEU A 201 13.42 30.19 -36.47
N LEU A 202 13.21 30.91 -37.57
CA LEU A 202 12.99 32.35 -37.54
C LEU A 202 11.67 32.71 -36.83
N ALA A 203 10.61 31.92 -37.01
CA ALA A 203 9.36 32.09 -36.27
C ALA A 203 9.54 31.86 -34.76
N LEU A 204 10.28 30.81 -34.36
CA LEU A 204 10.60 30.52 -32.96
C LEU A 204 11.42 31.65 -32.31
N TYR A 205 12.31 32.30 -33.05
CA TYR A 205 13.07 33.45 -32.55
C TYR A 205 12.19 34.70 -32.36
N ARG A 206 11.32 35.01 -33.33
CA ARG A 206 10.48 36.23 -33.32
C ARG A 206 9.39 36.20 -32.27
N ARG A 207 8.84 35.02 -31.96
CA ARG A 207 7.77 34.85 -30.97
C ARG A 207 8.14 33.76 -29.96
N PRO A 208 8.99 34.09 -28.97
CA PRO A 208 9.33 33.14 -27.90
C PRO A 208 8.12 32.81 -27.00
N ASP A 209 7.15 33.72 -26.88
CA ASP A 209 6.03 33.61 -25.93
C ASP A 209 4.68 33.20 -26.54
N ASP A 210 4.59 32.98 -27.87
CA ASP A 210 3.39 32.36 -28.45
C ASP A 210 3.41 30.87 -28.11
N GLY A 211 3.01 30.55 -26.87
CA GLY A 211 2.76 29.22 -26.29
C GLY A 211 1.67 28.41 -27.01
N VAL A 212 1.51 28.60 -28.32
CA VAL A 212 0.63 27.80 -29.16
C VAL A 212 1.40 26.57 -29.63
N ARG A 213 1.25 25.49 -28.87
CA ARG A 213 1.33 24.10 -29.36
C ARG A 213 2.65 23.66 -30.01
N CYS A 214 3.81 24.19 -29.59
CA CYS A 214 5.06 23.50 -29.91
C CYS A 214 5.20 22.25 -29.03
N THR A 215 4.85 21.10 -29.59
CA THR A 215 5.09 19.77 -29.00
C THR A 215 6.57 19.43 -28.85
N THR A 216 7.44 20.20 -29.51
CA THR A 216 8.90 20.02 -29.54
C THR A 216 9.59 21.08 -28.66
N PRO A 217 10.39 20.67 -27.65
CA PRO A 217 11.18 21.61 -26.85
C PRO A 217 12.23 22.33 -27.72
N TYR A 218 12.48 23.61 -27.39
CA TYR A 218 13.44 24.46 -28.09
C TYR A 218 14.10 25.44 -27.11
N VAL A 219 15.27 25.95 -27.46
CA VAL A 219 16.04 26.92 -26.69
C VAL A 219 16.55 28.02 -27.59
N VAL A 220 16.47 29.28 -27.13
CA VAL A 220 17.02 30.46 -27.80
C VAL A 220 18.15 31.04 -26.94
N ARG A 221 19.29 31.35 -27.56
CA ARG A 221 20.41 32.06 -26.95
C ARG A 221 20.75 33.29 -27.78
N ARG A 222 21.06 34.40 -27.14
CA ARG A 222 21.41 35.66 -27.81
C ARG A 222 22.81 36.07 -27.38
N SER A 223 23.64 36.47 -28.32
CA SER A 223 24.94 37.08 -28.03
C SER A 223 24.71 38.44 -27.38
N THR A 224 25.55 38.79 -26.41
CA THR A 224 25.61 40.13 -25.81
C THR A 224 26.59 41.05 -26.55
N SER A 225 27.52 40.48 -27.32
CA SER A 225 28.62 41.21 -27.97
C SER A 225 28.42 41.39 -29.47
N MET A 226 27.60 40.55 -30.10
CA MET A 226 27.38 40.53 -31.55
C MET A 226 25.89 40.46 -31.88
N PRO A 227 25.45 40.90 -33.08
CA PRO A 227 24.05 40.81 -33.49
C PRO A 227 23.66 39.37 -33.91
N LEU A 228 23.91 38.40 -33.04
CA LEU A 228 23.74 36.96 -33.29
C LEU A 228 22.80 36.33 -32.26
N ALA A 229 21.95 35.42 -32.73
CA ALA A 229 21.15 34.54 -31.89
C ALA A 229 21.20 33.11 -32.43
N VAL A 230 21.08 32.14 -31.53
CA VAL A 230 21.04 30.72 -31.84
C VAL A 230 19.71 30.16 -31.41
N VAL A 231 19.08 29.38 -32.28
CA VAL A 231 17.87 28.63 -31.99
C VAL A 231 18.17 27.15 -32.17
N VAL A 232 17.94 26.36 -31.13
CA VAL A 232 18.06 24.90 -31.15
C VAL A 232 16.70 24.29 -30.86
N SER A 233 16.30 23.32 -31.67
CA SER A 233 15.03 22.60 -31.51
C SER A 233 15.28 21.10 -31.50
N ALA A 234 14.57 20.37 -30.63
CA ALA A 234 14.70 18.91 -30.57
C ALA A 234 14.24 18.25 -31.89
N PRO A 235 14.90 17.14 -32.31
CA PRO A 235 14.51 16.40 -33.50
C PRO A 235 13.05 15.91 -33.40
N ARG A 236 12.34 15.89 -34.54
CA ARG A 236 10.93 15.44 -34.65
C ARG A 236 10.74 13.92 -34.48
N GLN A 237 11.71 13.20 -33.91
CA GLN A 237 11.68 11.74 -33.92
C GLN A 237 10.49 11.17 -33.12
N ALA A 238 9.93 10.12 -33.71
CA ALA A 238 8.59 9.61 -33.49
C ALA A 238 8.36 9.13 -32.05
N LEU A 239 7.10 9.23 -31.63
CA LEU A 239 6.53 8.72 -30.37
C LEU A 239 7.09 7.37 -29.85
N PRO A 240 7.49 6.37 -30.67
CA PRO A 240 7.97 5.07 -30.17
C PRO A 240 9.27 5.11 -29.35
N GLU A 241 10.24 5.96 -29.68
CA GLU A 241 11.50 6.02 -28.90
C GLU A 241 11.29 6.67 -27.54
N ARG A 242 10.36 7.62 -27.48
CA ARG A 242 9.98 8.31 -26.24
C ARG A 242 9.30 7.38 -25.23
N ILE A 243 8.61 6.34 -25.70
CA ILE A 243 7.98 5.31 -24.85
C ILE A 243 9.04 4.34 -24.32
N ARG A 244 10.06 3.99 -25.11
CA ARG A 244 11.16 3.12 -24.67
C ARG A 244 12.08 3.78 -23.65
N SER A 245 12.21 5.11 -23.68
CA SER A 245 13.00 5.89 -22.73
C SER A 245 12.23 6.28 -21.46
N LEU A 246 10.97 5.85 -21.29
CA LEU A 246 10.31 6.04 -20.00
C LEU A 246 11.11 5.26 -18.94
N PRO A 247 11.50 5.91 -17.83
CA PRO A 247 12.20 5.23 -16.76
C PRO A 247 11.23 4.26 -16.09
N TRP A 248 11.17 3.03 -16.61
CA TRP A 248 10.32 1.94 -16.14
C TRP A 248 10.40 1.76 -14.63
N GLY A 249 11.52 2.10 -14.00
CA GLY A 249 11.70 2.12 -12.54
C GLY A 249 10.65 2.94 -11.78
N TRP A 250 10.18 4.08 -12.29
CA TRP A 250 9.12 4.86 -11.64
C TRP A 250 7.74 4.21 -11.77
N LEU A 251 7.49 3.54 -12.89
CA LEU A 251 6.24 2.83 -13.13
C LEU A 251 6.16 1.55 -12.32
N PHE A 252 7.24 0.75 -12.32
CA PHE A 252 7.36 -0.45 -11.48
C PHE A 252 7.41 -0.10 -9.99
N GLY A 253 8.07 1.00 -9.61
CA GLY A 253 8.06 1.49 -8.24
C GLY A 253 6.65 1.83 -7.74
N GLY A 254 5.88 2.58 -8.52
CA GLY A 254 4.49 2.90 -8.19
C GLY A 254 3.60 1.66 -8.04
N VAL A 255 3.74 0.67 -8.93
CA VAL A 255 3.01 -0.60 -8.85
C VAL A 255 3.41 -1.40 -7.60
N ALA A 256 4.71 -1.53 -7.32
CA ALA A 256 5.19 -2.26 -6.16
C ALA A 256 4.71 -1.65 -4.83
N THR A 257 4.76 -0.32 -4.71
CA THR A 257 4.23 0.38 -3.52
C THR A 257 2.71 0.18 -3.38
N GLY A 258 1.96 0.21 -4.49
CA GLY A 258 0.53 -0.06 -4.48
C GLY A 258 0.19 -1.48 -4.00
N ILE A 259 0.92 -2.51 -4.47
CA ILE A 259 0.75 -3.89 -4.02
C ILE A 259 1.06 -4.03 -2.53
N ALA A 260 2.18 -3.46 -2.05
CA ALA A 260 2.56 -3.53 -0.65
C ALA A 260 1.50 -2.90 0.27
N LEU A 261 0.95 -1.75 -0.10
CA LEU A 261 -0.11 -1.08 0.66
C LEU A 261 -1.40 -1.91 0.68
N ALA A 262 -1.79 -2.52 -0.45
CA ALA A 262 -2.95 -3.40 -0.53
C ALA A 262 -2.77 -4.66 0.35
N CYS A 263 -1.60 -5.30 0.31
CA CYS A 263 -1.25 -6.42 1.17
C CYS A 263 -1.30 -6.03 2.66
N TRP A 264 -0.79 -4.86 3.03
CA TRP A 264 -0.82 -4.38 4.42
C TRP A 264 -2.24 -4.12 4.93
N VAL A 265 -3.08 -3.48 4.12
CA VAL A 265 -4.50 -3.25 4.46
C VAL A 265 -5.26 -4.57 4.57
N ALA A 266 -5.04 -5.50 3.63
CA ALA A 266 -5.63 -6.84 3.69
C ALA A 266 -5.19 -7.60 4.95
N TYR A 267 -3.91 -7.52 5.31
CA TYR A 267 -3.37 -8.10 6.54
C TYR A 267 -4.09 -7.57 7.79
N LEU A 268 -4.26 -6.24 7.90
CA LEU A 268 -4.97 -5.62 9.04
C LEU A 268 -6.44 -6.07 9.13
N ILE A 269 -7.11 -6.20 7.98
CA ILE A 269 -8.51 -6.65 7.92
C ILE A 269 -8.62 -8.13 8.34
N VAL A 270 -7.74 -8.99 7.82
CA VAL A 270 -7.72 -10.42 8.16
C VAL A 270 -7.38 -10.62 9.63
N GLN A 271 -6.46 -9.83 10.19
CA GLN A 271 -6.09 -9.90 11.60
C GLN A 271 -7.28 -9.56 12.51
N ARG A 272 -8.07 -8.53 12.19
CA ARG A 272 -9.31 -8.20 12.91
C ARG A 272 -10.42 -9.23 12.73
N MET A 273 -10.42 -9.95 11.61
CA MET A 273 -11.33 -11.07 11.39
C MET A 273 -10.80 -12.40 11.92
N SER A 274 -9.60 -12.44 12.51
CA SER A 274 -9.11 -13.68 13.12
C SER A 274 -10.04 -14.10 14.27
N PRO A 275 -10.41 -15.40 14.38
CA PRO A 275 -11.27 -15.87 15.45
C PRO A 275 -10.78 -15.47 16.85
N ARG A 276 -9.46 -15.45 17.05
CA ARG A 276 -8.82 -15.03 18.30
C ARG A 276 -9.03 -13.53 18.58
N GLY A 277 -8.86 -12.66 17.58
CA GLY A 277 -9.10 -11.22 17.73
C GLY A 277 -10.56 -10.89 18.05
N GLN A 278 -11.50 -11.60 17.42
CA GLN A 278 -12.93 -11.48 17.73
C GLN A 278 -13.23 -11.88 19.18
N LEU A 279 -12.62 -12.98 19.66
CA LEU A 279 -12.82 -13.46 21.02
C LEU A 279 -12.21 -12.52 22.08
N THR A 280 -11.02 -11.97 21.83
CA THR A 280 -10.42 -10.94 22.70
C THR A 280 -11.31 -9.70 22.80
N ASP A 281 -11.85 -9.24 21.67
CA ASP A 281 -12.78 -8.11 21.64
C ASP A 281 -14.10 -8.43 22.36
N ALA A 282 -14.60 -9.66 22.25
CA ALA A 282 -15.80 -10.14 22.94
C ALA A 282 -15.64 -10.14 24.47
N VAL A 283 -14.49 -10.60 24.98
CA VAL A 283 -14.16 -10.52 26.42
C VAL A 283 -14.18 -9.05 26.87
N ARG A 284 -13.48 -8.15 26.15
CA ARG A 284 -13.44 -6.72 26.50
C ARG A 284 -14.81 -6.05 26.48
N ARG A 285 -15.75 -6.54 25.66
CA ARG A 285 -17.10 -5.99 25.48
C ARG A 285 -18.16 -6.69 26.34
N HIS A 286 -17.81 -7.67 27.16
CA HIS A 286 -18.75 -8.48 27.94
C HIS A 286 -19.87 -9.08 27.07
N GLU A 287 -19.51 -9.67 25.92
CA GLU A 287 -20.45 -10.29 24.98
C GLU A 287 -20.86 -11.72 25.37
N PHE A 288 -20.36 -12.25 26.49
CA PHE A 288 -20.73 -13.56 27.01
C PHE A 288 -21.96 -13.43 27.90
N ILE A 289 -22.99 -14.21 27.59
CA ILE A 289 -24.23 -14.31 28.37
C ILE A 289 -24.31 -15.70 28.98
N VAL A 290 -25.10 -15.84 30.04
CA VAL A 290 -25.30 -17.13 30.72
C VAL A 290 -26.73 -17.61 30.47
N ALA A 291 -26.85 -18.89 30.11
CA ALA A 291 -28.12 -19.61 30.10
C ALA A 291 -28.09 -20.67 31.22
N TYR A 292 -29.21 -20.86 31.90
CA TYR A 292 -29.32 -21.71 33.08
C TYR A 292 -30.09 -22.96 32.73
N GLN A 293 -29.43 -24.11 32.72
CA GLN A 293 -30.08 -25.40 32.49
C GLN A 293 -30.57 -25.98 33.82
N PRO A 294 -31.89 -26.17 34.02
CA PRO A 294 -32.39 -26.66 35.31
C PRO A 294 -31.90 -28.06 35.63
N ILE A 295 -31.47 -28.24 36.87
CA ILE A 295 -31.16 -29.55 37.46
C ILE A 295 -32.31 -29.93 38.40
N VAL A 296 -32.84 -31.13 38.21
CA VAL A 296 -34.00 -31.64 38.97
C VAL A 296 -33.61 -32.84 39.81
N ASP A 297 -34.27 -32.95 40.96
CA ASP A 297 -34.30 -34.19 41.74
C ASP A 297 -35.18 -35.22 41.02
N LEU A 298 -34.63 -36.39 40.69
CA LEU A 298 -35.33 -37.37 39.85
C LEU A 298 -36.50 -38.05 40.58
N ALA A 299 -36.46 -38.10 41.91
CA ALA A 299 -37.52 -38.69 42.73
C ALA A 299 -38.74 -37.77 42.84
N THR A 300 -38.49 -36.50 43.12
CA THR A 300 -39.54 -35.49 43.41
C THR A 300 -39.92 -34.65 42.20
N ARG A 301 -39.11 -34.66 41.14
CA ARG A 301 -39.21 -33.78 39.96
C ARG A 301 -39.11 -32.29 40.27
N ARG A 302 -38.62 -31.95 41.46
CA ARG A 302 -38.41 -30.55 41.87
C ARG A 302 -37.09 -30.04 41.33
N CYS A 303 -37.09 -28.80 40.85
CA CYS A 303 -35.85 -28.11 40.51
C CYS A 303 -35.05 -27.86 41.79
N VAL A 304 -33.78 -28.24 41.79
CA VAL A 304 -32.84 -28.06 42.92
C VAL A 304 -31.72 -27.08 42.59
N GLY A 305 -31.52 -26.75 41.31
CA GLY A 305 -30.48 -25.82 40.90
C GLY A 305 -30.45 -25.64 39.39
N ALA A 306 -29.36 -25.07 38.89
CA ALA A 306 -29.07 -25.01 37.47
C ALA A 306 -27.59 -25.09 37.18
N GLU A 307 -27.26 -25.55 35.98
CA GLU A 307 -25.94 -25.37 35.40
C GLU A 307 -25.87 -24.04 34.63
N ALA A 308 -24.85 -23.22 34.93
CA ALA A 308 -24.57 -21.98 34.20
C ALA A 308 -23.79 -22.28 32.93
N LEU A 309 -24.48 -22.21 31.80
CA LEU A 309 -23.95 -22.48 30.47
C LEU A 309 -23.64 -21.17 29.76
N VAL A 310 -22.36 -20.90 29.56
CA VAL A 310 -21.90 -19.74 28.81
C VAL A 310 -22.38 -19.80 27.35
N ARG A 311 -22.69 -18.64 26.79
CA ARG A 311 -23.08 -18.45 25.39
C ARG A 311 -22.44 -17.17 24.89
N TRP A 312 -21.85 -17.20 23.71
CA TRP A 312 -21.29 -15.98 23.13
C TRP A 312 -22.33 -15.30 22.25
N LYS A 313 -22.80 -14.12 22.69
CA LYS A 313 -23.72 -13.27 21.93
C LYS A 313 -22.94 -12.42 20.93
N HIS A 314 -22.64 -13.03 19.78
CA HIS A 314 -21.94 -12.35 18.71
C HIS A 314 -22.93 -11.73 17.72
N HIS A 315 -23.09 -10.40 17.77
CA HIS A 315 -24.10 -9.64 17.02
C HIS A 315 -25.53 -10.17 17.30
N ASP A 316 -26.24 -10.61 16.26
CA ASP A 316 -27.61 -11.15 16.34
C ASP A 316 -27.63 -12.69 16.47
N ARG A 317 -26.49 -13.32 16.79
CA ARG A 317 -26.35 -14.77 16.87
C ARG A 317 -25.82 -15.20 18.22
N ILE A 318 -26.28 -16.37 18.66
CA ILE A 318 -25.74 -17.07 19.81
C ILE A 318 -24.82 -18.17 19.30
N VAL A 319 -23.54 -18.10 19.70
CA VAL A 319 -22.52 -19.11 19.40
C VAL A 319 -22.41 -20.05 20.61
N ARG A 320 -22.33 -21.35 20.34
CA ARG A 320 -22.29 -22.39 21.39
C ARG A 320 -20.88 -22.54 21.95
N PRO A 321 -20.73 -22.98 23.22
CA PRO A 321 -19.43 -23.23 23.85
C PRO A 321 -18.47 -24.05 22.98
N ASP A 322 -18.94 -25.14 22.39
CA ASP A 322 -18.12 -26.05 21.57
C ASP A 322 -17.38 -25.34 20.43
N ASP A 323 -17.94 -24.24 19.92
CA ASP A 323 -17.36 -23.46 18.82
C ASP A 323 -16.27 -22.47 19.28
N PHE A 324 -16.28 -22.02 20.55
CA PHE A 324 -15.39 -20.95 21.02
C PHE A 324 -14.55 -21.29 22.25
N ILE A 325 -14.94 -22.25 23.09
CA ILE A 325 -14.17 -22.65 24.29
C ILE A 325 -12.79 -23.19 23.90
N PRO A 326 -12.63 -24.09 22.89
CA PRO A 326 -11.29 -24.52 22.48
C PRO A 326 -10.41 -23.35 22.04
N LEU A 327 -10.99 -22.34 21.36
CA LEU A 327 -10.28 -21.13 20.95
C LEU A 327 -9.93 -20.24 22.15
N ALA A 328 -10.78 -20.18 23.17
CA ALA A 328 -10.54 -19.44 24.40
C ALA A 328 -9.39 -20.04 25.21
N GLU A 329 -9.34 -21.38 25.33
CA GLU A 329 -8.30 -22.11 26.04
C GLU A 329 -6.93 -21.90 25.38
N HIS A 330 -6.80 -22.21 24.08
CA HIS A 330 -5.57 -21.93 23.32
C HIS A 330 -5.24 -20.44 23.28
N GLY A 331 -6.26 -19.60 23.41
CA GLY A 331 -6.19 -18.15 23.41
C GLY A 331 -5.62 -17.55 24.70
N GLY A 332 -5.67 -18.28 25.82
CA GLY A 332 -5.43 -17.74 27.16
C GLY A 332 -6.56 -16.82 27.66
N LEU A 333 -7.76 -16.96 27.09
CA LEU A 333 -8.93 -16.11 27.40
C LEU A 333 -9.96 -16.81 28.28
N ILE A 334 -9.88 -18.13 28.46
CA ILE A 334 -10.90 -18.92 29.15
C ILE A 334 -11.13 -18.45 30.59
N GLN A 335 -10.08 -18.17 31.35
CA GLN A 335 -10.18 -17.70 32.74
C GLN A 335 -10.96 -16.39 32.87
N ALA A 336 -10.76 -15.46 31.92
CA ALA A 336 -11.50 -14.20 31.88
C ALA A 336 -12.97 -14.40 31.51
N ILE A 337 -13.29 -15.41 30.70
CA ILE A 337 -14.68 -15.78 30.40
C ILE A 337 -15.32 -16.41 31.65
N THR A 338 -14.62 -17.31 32.35
CA THR A 338 -15.08 -17.91 33.61
C THR A 338 -15.39 -16.83 34.67
N ASP A 339 -14.54 -15.81 34.79
CA ASP A 339 -14.78 -14.68 35.70
C ASP A 339 -16.05 -13.90 35.31
N GLN A 340 -16.28 -13.65 34.02
CA GLN A 340 -17.51 -13.01 33.55
C GLN A 340 -18.76 -13.87 33.78
N VAL A 341 -18.65 -15.20 33.71
CA VAL A 341 -19.74 -16.12 34.05
C VAL A 341 -20.08 -15.98 35.52
N LEU A 342 -19.09 -15.98 36.42
CA LEU A 342 -19.32 -15.75 37.85
C LEU A 342 -20.02 -14.42 38.12
N ASP A 343 -19.50 -13.33 37.55
CA ASP A 343 -20.07 -11.99 37.71
C ASP A 343 -21.52 -11.96 37.24
N THR A 344 -21.81 -12.59 36.10
CA THR A 344 -23.16 -12.65 35.52
C THR A 344 -24.10 -13.50 36.38
N VAL A 345 -23.65 -14.65 36.88
CA VAL A 345 -24.44 -15.52 37.77
C VAL A 345 -24.81 -14.79 39.05
N LEU A 346 -23.85 -14.11 39.68
CA LEU A 346 -24.10 -13.35 40.90
C LEU A 346 -25.01 -12.14 40.65
N LEU A 347 -24.83 -11.46 39.51
CA LEU A 347 -25.68 -10.34 39.10
C LEU A 347 -27.13 -10.77 38.85
N GLU A 348 -27.33 -11.88 38.13
CA GLU A 348 -28.65 -12.30 37.68
C GLU A 348 -29.41 -13.14 38.72
N LEU A 349 -28.70 -13.98 39.49
CA LEU A 349 -29.29 -14.94 40.44
C LEU A 349 -28.91 -14.70 41.91
N GLY A 350 -28.04 -13.73 42.23
CA GLY A 350 -27.59 -13.48 43.61
C GLY A 350 -28.74 -13.28 44.61
N GLU A 351 -29.72 -12.41 44.30
CA GLU A 351 -30.89 -12.21 45.19
C GLU A 351 -31.72 -13.49 45.33
N PHE A 352 -31.90 -14.23 44.22
CA PHE A 352 -32.65 -15.47 44.21
C PHE A 352 -31.99 -16.53 45.11
N LEU A 353 -30.68 -16.72 44.99
CA LEU A 353 -29.90 -17.64 45.81
C LEU A 353 -29.90 -17.22 47.28
N THR A 354 -29.78 -15.92 47.56
CA THR A 354 -29.82 -15.38 48.92
C THR A 354 -31.19 -15.60 49.58
N ARG A 355 -32.28 -15.50 48.83
CA ARG A 355 -33.64 -15.75 49.32
C ARG A 355 -33.95 -17.25 49.46
N TYR A 356 -33.44 -18.09 48.57
CA TYR A 356 -33.77 -19.51 48.50
C TYR A 356 -32.51 -20.38 48.62
N ARG A 357 -32.19 -20.74 49.87
CA ARG A 357 -30.96 -21.45 50.25
C ARG A 357 -30.89 -22.90 49.78
N GLU A 358 -32.01 -23.45 49.31
CA GLU A 358 -32.10 -24.79 48.76
C GLU A 358 -31.63 -24.89 47.31
N TYR A 359 -31.48 -23.75 46.60
CA TYR A 359 -31.02 -23.72 45.22
C TYR A 359 -29.53 -23.48 45.10
N TYR A 360 -28.92 -24.14 44.11
CA TYR A 360 -27.53 -23.93 43.73
C TYR A 360 -27.39 -23.61 42.23
N VAL A 361 -26.23 -23.07 41.86
CA VAL A 361 -25.78 -22.91 40.49
C VAL A 361 -24.42 -23.58 40.33
N SER A 362 -24.28 -24.44 39.33
CA SER A 362 -22.99 -24.99 38.93
C SER A 362 -22.29 -24.09 37.92
N ILE A 363 -20.98 -23.90 38.08
CA ILE A 363 -20.11 -23.16 37.15
C ILE A 363 -19.02 -24.11 36.63
N ASN A 364 -18.91 -24.17 35.31
CA ASN A 364 -17.89 -24.94 34.61
C ASN A 364 -16.51 -24.28 34.71
N LEU A 365 -15.50 -25.05 35.12
CA LEU A 365 -14.10 -24.64 35.15
C LEU A 365 -13.28 -25.37 34.09
N SER A 366 -12.36 -24.62 33.49
CA SER A 366 -11.39 -25.15 32.55
C SER A 366 -10.22 -25.82 33.26
N ALA A 367 -9.42 -26.61 32.52
CA ALA A 367 -8.25 -27.27 33.10
C ALA A 367 -7.25 -26.28 33.73
N ILE A 368 -7.07 -25.11 33.11
CA ILE A 368 -6.16 -24.08 33.64
C ILE A 368 -6.71 -23.38 34.90
N ASP A 369 -8.04 -23.37 35.11
CA ASP A 369 -8.62 -22.87 36.36
C ASP A 369 -8.40 -23.83 37.53
N LEU A 370 -8.10 -25.11 37.25
CA LEU A 370 -7.82 -26.13 38.27
C LEU A 370 -6.33 -26.27 38.60
N THR A 371 -5.43 -25.58 37.90
CA THR A 371 -3.99 -25.60 38.23
C THR A 371 -3.57 -24.47 39.18
N THR A 372 -4.46 -23.51 39.46
CA THR A 372 -4.17 -22.36 40.34
C THR A 372 -5.38 -22.01 41.21
N PRO A 373 -5.20 -21.48 42.43
CA PRO A 373 -6.32 -21.06 43.30
C PRO A 373 -7.00 -19.75 42.86
N ARG A 374 -6.61 -19.18 41.71
CA ARG A 374 -7.04 -17.86 41.22
C ARG A 374 -8.57 -17.69 41.20
N PHE A 375 -9.29 -18.68 40.68
CA PHE A 375 -10.75 -18.57 40.59
C PHE A 375 -11.39 -18.59 41.99
N LEU A 376 -10.87 -19.40 42.93
CA LEU A 376 -11.35 -19.42 44.30
C LEU A 376 -11.08 -18.09 45.03
N ASP A 377 -9.91 -17.49 44.79
CA ASP A 377 -9.55 -16.17 45.35
C ASP A 377 -10.49 -15.05 44.88
N ASN A 378 -11.03 -15.17 43.66
CA ASN A 378 -12.06 -14.27 43.14
C ASN A 378 -13.47 -14.63 43.65
N LEU A 379 -13.80 -15.93 43.70
CA LEU A 379 -15.11 -16.44 44.09
C LEU A 379 -15.48 -16.12 45.54
N ARG A 380 -14.55 -16.34 46.48
CA ARG A 380 -14.78 -16.16 47.91
C ARG A 380 -15.30 -14.76 48.29
N PRO A 381 -14.62 -13.66 47.91
CA PRO A 381 -15.11 -12.33 48.23
C PRO A 381 -16.43 -12.02 47.49
N ALA A 382 -16.57 -12.41 46.22
CA ALA A 382 -17.75 -12.10 45.42
C ALA A 382 -19.04 -12.75 45.97
N VAL A 383 -18.96 -14.02 46.39
CA VAL A 383 -20.08 -14.74 47.01
C VAL A 383 -20.42 -14.18 48.39
N ALA A 384 -19.40 -13.84 49.19
CA ALA A 384 -19.57 -13.26 50.52
C ALA A 384 -20.24 -11.87 50.48
N GLU A 385 -19.85 -11.02 49.53
CA GLU A 385 -20.43 -9.68 49.34
C GLU A 385 -21.94 -9.73 49.02
N GLN A 386 -22.36 -10.73 48.24
CA GLN A 386 -23.77 -10.94 47.86
C GLN A 386 -24.60 -11.70 48.92
N GLY A 387 -23.96 -12.21 49.98
CA GLY A 387 -24.61 -13.03 51.00
C GLY A 387 -25.09 -14.39 50.49
N VAL A 388 -24.54 -14.87 49.36
CA VAL A 388 -24.77 -16.21 48.82
C VAL A 388 -23.96 -17.20 49.66
N LYS A 389 -24.53 -18.37 49.99
CA LYS A 389 -23.77 -19.37 50.74
C LYS A 389 -22.80 -20.11 49.81
N PRO A 390 -21.62 -20.54 50.29
CA PRO A 390 -20.65 -21.26 49.46
C PRO A 390 -21.23 -22.52 48.78
N ASP A 391 -22.08 -23.27 49.48
CA ASP A 391 -22.71 -24.50 48.99
C ASP A 391 -23.70 -24.28 47.83
N GLN A 392 -24.12 -23.04 47.60
CA GLN A 392 -24.98 -22.64 46.49
C GLN A 392 -24.21 -22.39 45.20
N ILE A 393 -22.88 -22.27 45.23
CA ILE A 393 -22.05 -22.23 44.03
C ILE A 393 -21.25 -23.53 43.95
N ARG A 394 -21.59 -24.38 42.99
CA ARG A 394 -20.93 -25.66 42.74
C ARG A 394 -19.96 -25.52 41.58
N ILE A 395 -18.90 -26.30 41.61
CA ILE A 395 -17.84 -26.29 40.60
C ILE A 395 -17.93 -27.55 39.78
N GLU A 396 -17.94 -27.41 38.45
CA GLU A 396 -17.90 -28.53 37.51
C GLU A 396 -16.56 -28.54 36.79
N ALA A 397 -15.87 -29.67 36.86
CA ALA A 397 -14.54 -29.87 36.32
C ALA A 397 -14.58 -30.98 35.28
N THR A 398 -14.23 -30.69 34.03
CA THR A 398 -14.11 -31.73 32.99
C THR A 398 -12.99 -32.72 33.33
N GLU A 399 -13.07 -33.95 32.81
CA GLU A 399 -12.00 -34.95 33.00
C GLU A 399 -10.60 -34.45 32.56
N ARG A 400 -10.54 -33.57 31.56
CA ARG A 400 -9.27 -32.97 31.10
C ARG A 400 -8.65 -32.03 32.12
N GLY A 401 -9.45 -31.54 33.06
CA GLY A 401 -8.99 -30.74 34.19
C GLY A 401 -8.01 -31.45 35.10
N PHE A 402 -7.97 -32.78 35.05
CA PHE A 402 -7.15 -33.62 35.91
C PHE A 402 -5.83 -34.07 35.28
N LEU A 403 -5.42 -33.48 34.14
CA LEU A 403 -4.14 -33.78 33.50
C LEU A 403 -2.94 -33.48 34.41
N ASP A 404 -3.01 -32.41 35.20
CA ASP A 404 -2.07 -32.14 36.31
C ASP A 404 -2.74 -32.53 37.63
N ALA A 405 -2.69 -33.83 37.93
CA ALA A 405 -3.47 -34.40 39.02
C ALA A 405 -3.11 -33.84 40.41
N GLU A 406 -1.84 -33.51 40.68
CA GLU A 406 -1.45 -32.96 41.98
C GLU A 406 -1.92 -31.52 42.14
N ALA A 407 -1.74 -30.67 41.12
CA ALA A 407 -2.23 -29.29 41.17
C ALA A 407 -3.78 -29.25 41.28
N ALA A 408 -4.48 -30.06 40.50
CA ALA A 408 -5.93 -30.18 40.56
C ALA A 408 -6.41 -30.66 41.94
N LYS A 409 -5.68 -31.58 42.58
CA LYS A 409 -6.02 -32.10 43.90
C LYS A 409 -6.01 -31.01 44.97
N GLU A 410 -4.96 -30.18 44.95
CA GLU A 410 -4.83 -29.06 45.89
C GLU A 410 -5.96 -28.05 45.70
N VAL A 411 -6.23 -27.65 44.45
CA VAL A 411 -7.28 -26.67 44.13
C VAL A 411 -8.68 -27.20 44.47
N ILE A 412 -8.98 -28.46 44.16
CA ILE A 412 -10.26 -29.09 44.51
C ILE A 412 -10.45 -29.18 46.02
N SER A 413 -9.39 -29.55 46.75
CA SER A 413 -9.44 -29.58 48.22
C SER A 413 -9.73 -28.18 48.77
N ALA A 414 -9.10 -27.14 48.21
CA ALA A 414 -9.34 -25.76 48.60
C ALA A 414 -10.78 -25.29 48.35
N PHE A 415 -11.39 -25.64 47.20
CA PHE A 415 -12.81 -25.34 46.95
C PHE A 415 -13.72 -25.99 47.99
N ARG A 416 -13.48 -27.25 48.32
CA ARG A 416 -14.30 -27.99 49.28
C ARG A 416 -14.14 -27.49 50.71
N GLU A 417 -12.92 -27.17 51.12
CA GLU A 417 -12.65 -26.54 52.41
C GLU A 417 -13.30 -25.15 52.52
N ALA A 418 -13.42 -24.43 51.40
CA ALA A 418 -14.18 -23.19 51.32
C ALA A 418 -15.71 -23.39 51.27
N GLY A 419 -16.18 -24.64 51.20
CA GLY A 419 -17.60 -24.98 51.21
C GLY A 419 -18.27 -25.06 49.84
N HIS A 420 -17.49 -25.10 48.76
CA HIS A 420 -17.98 -25.25 47.38
C HIS A 420 -17.92 -26.73 46.95
N PRO A 421 -19.06 -27.41 46.71
CA PRO A 421 -19.06 -28.77 46.18
C PRO A 421 -18.42 -28.85 44.80
N VAL A 422 -17.63 -29.90 44.56
CA VAL A 422 -16.94 -30.12 43.29
C VAL A 422 -17.46 -31.39 42.60
N TYR A 423 -17.80 -31.23 41.33
CA TYR A 423 -18.35 -32.27 40.47
C TYR A 423 -17.41 -32.56 39.30
N ILE A 424 -17.27 -33.83 38.95
CA ILE A 424 -16.57 -34.24 37.73
C ILE A 424 -17.58 -34.29 36.59
N ASP A 425 -17.33 -33.50 35.54
CA ASP A 425 -18.15 -33.42 34.35
C ASP A 425 -17.67 -34.36 33.24
N ASP A 426 -18.57 -34.74 32.33
CA ASP A 426 -18.33 -35.65 31.21
C ASP A 426 -17.71 -37.02 31.61
N PHE A 427 -18.08 -37.55 32.78
CA PHE A 427 -17.43 -38.75 33.31
C PHE A 427 -17.65 -39.98 32.42
N GLY A 428 -16.57 -40.67 32.07
CA GLY A 428 -16.53 -41.88 31.25
C GLY A 428 -16.19 -41.64 29.77
N THR A 429 -16.06 -40.38 29.33
CA THR A 429 -15.80 -40.02 27.92
C THR A 429 -14.30 -39.87 27.59
N GLY A 430 -13.40 -39.95 28.58
CA GLY A 430 -11.99 -39.61 28.41
C GLY A 430 -10.98 -40.37 29.29
N TYR A 431 -9.97 -39.62 29.75
CA TYR A 431 -8.71 -40.10 30.35
C TYR A 431 -8.76 -40.34 31.86
N SER A 432 -9.90 -40.08 32.53
CA SER A 432 -10.02 -40.30 33.98
C SER A 432 -9.78 -41.76 34.32
N SER A 433 -8.56 -42.07 34.78
CA SER A 433 -8.32 -43.35 35.41
C SER A 433 -9.13 -43.39 36.71
N LEU A 434 -9.88 -44.46 36.94
CA LEU A 434 -10.56 -44.74 38.21
C LEU A 434 -9.66 -44.48 39.43
N SER A 435 -8.35 -44.67 39.28
CA SER A 435 -7.33 -44.37 40.30
C SER A 435 -7.22 -42.89 40.67
N HIS A 436 -7.48 -41.96 39.75
CA HIS A 436 -7.52 -40.54 40.06
C HIS A 436 -8.74 -40.16 40.89
N LEU A 437 -9.89 -40.73 40.58
CA LEU A 437 -11.16 -40.44 41.24
C LEU A 437 -11.16 -40.86 42.71
N GLN A 438 -10.47 -41.94 43.07
CA GLN A 438 -10.24 -42.33 44.46
C GLN A 438 -9.38 -41.32 45.25
N ASN A 439 -8.49 -40.61 44.56
CA ASN A 439 -7.58 -39.64 45.17
C ASN A 439 -8.18 -38.23 45.25
N PHE A 440 -9.11 -37.90 44.35
CA PHE A 440 -9.86 -36.66 44.38
C PHE A 440 -11.07 -36.84 45.29
N ARG A 441 -11.06 -36.18 46.45
CA ARG A 441 -12.25 -36.12 47.31
C ARG A 441 -13.25 -35.17 46.65
N VAL A 442 -14.03 -35.63 45.67
CA VAL A 442 -15.11 -34.86 45.01
C VAL A 442 -16.46 -35.13 45.66
N ASP A 443 -17.48 -34.36 45.32
CA ASP A 443 -18.82 -34.43 45.91
C ASP A 443 -19.85 -35.04 44.94
N GLY A 444 -19.57 -35.06 43.64
CA GLY A 444 -20.45 -35.69 42.67
C GLY A 444 -19.83 -35.98 41.30
N LEU A 445 -20.53 -36.80 40.53
CA LEU A 445 -20.21 -37.18 39.16
C LEU A 445 -21.37 -36.84 38.22
N LYS A 446 -21.06 -36.29 37.05
CA LYS A 446 -22.03 -36.06 35.99
C LYS A 446 -21.88 -37.15 34.91
N ILE A 447 -22.98 -37.83 34.60
CA ILE A 447 -23.03 -38.87 33.57
C ILE A 447 -23.32 -38.19 32.24
N ASP A 448 -22.35 -38.25 31.33
CA ASP A 448 -22.50 -37.66 29.99
C ASP A 448 -23.71 -38.21 29.25
N LYS A 449 -24.30 -37.34 28.42
CA LYS A 449 -25.45 -37.63 27.57
C LYS A 449 -25.24 -38.88 26.71
N SER A 450 -24.04 -39.12 26.19
CA SER A 450 -23.79 -40.26 25.29
C SER A 450 -24.09 -41.60 25.96
N PHE A 451 -23.96 -41.71 27.29
CA PHE A 451 -24.34 -42.91 28.03
C PHE A 451 -25.85 -42.96 28.32
N VAL A 452 -26.47 -41.82 28.60
CA VAL A 452 -27.92 -41.71 28.83
C VAL A 452 -28.73 -42.04 27.56
N ASP A 453 -28.23 -41.66 26.39
CA ASP A 453 -28.87 -41.93 25.10
C ASP A 453 -28.99 -43.44 24.78
N THR A 454 -28.11 -44.26 25.37
CA THR A 454 -28.08 -45.73 25.15
C THR A 454 -29.11 -46.50 25.99
N ILE A 455 -29.75 -45.83 26.96
CA ILE A 455 -30.76 -46.45 27.82
C ILE A 455 -32.02 -46.79 27.00
N GLY A 456 -32.42 -48.06 27.08
CA GLY A 456 -33.54 -48.61 26.33
C GLY A 456 -33.21 -49.07 24.90
N GLN A 457 -31.93 -49.06 24.52
CA GLN A 457 -31.45 -49.63 23.25
C GLN A 457 -30.72 -50.96 23.53
N ASP A 458 -30.89 -51.97 22.67
CA ASP A 458 -30.23 -53.29 22.74
C ASP A 458 -28.71 -53.21 22.41
N ALA A 459 -28.00 -52.29 23.05
CA ALA A 459 -26.57 -52.04 22.87
C ALA A 459 -25.78 -52.38 24.14
N ALA A 460 -24.53 -52.85 23.97
CA ALA A 460 -23.61 -53.14 25.07
C ALA A 460 -23.30 -51.91 25.95
N SER A 461 -23.48 -50.69 25.41
CA SER A 461 -23.34 -49.42 26.13
C SER A 461 -24.46 -49.14 27.13
N SER A 462 -25.60 -49.85 27.07
CA SER A 462 -26.73 -49.65 28.00
C SER A 462 -26.38 -49.95 29.47
N SER A 463 -25.22 -50.56 29.73
CA SER A 463 -24.73 -50.87 31.07
C SER A 463 -23.78 -49.82 31.67
N VAL A 464 -23.16 -48.93 30.87
CA VAL A 464 -22.09 -48.04 31.37
C VAL A 464 -22.61 -47.03 32.39
N ALA A 465 -23.75 -46.38 32.11
CA ALA A 465 -24.40 -45.48 33.06
C ALA A 465 -24.65 -46.16 34.42
N SER A 466 -25.01 -47.45 34.42
CA SER A 466 -25.23 -48.21 35.65
C SER A 466 -23.95 -48.47 36.44
N HIS A 467 -22.85 -48.81 35.76
CA HIS A 467 -21.55 -48.98 36.41
C HIS A 467 -21.05 -47.65 37.00
N ILE A 468 -21.27 -46.52 36.32
CA ILE A 468 -20.93 -45.19 36.85
C ILE A 468 -21.74 -44.91 38.13
N ILE A 469 -23.04 -45.23 38.16
CA ILE A 469 -23.89 -45.03 39.33
C ILE A 469 -23.45 -45.94 40.50
N GLU A 470 -23.14 -47.21 40.24
CA GLU A 470 -22.66 -48.14 41.27
C GLU A 470 -21.31 -47.71 41.86
N MET A 471 -20.41 -47.21 41.01
CA MET A 471 -19.14 -46.63 41.44
C MET A 471 -19.37 -45.37 42.28
N ALA A 472 -20.25 -44.46 41.85
CA ALA A 472 -20.58 -43.27 42.62
C ALA A 472 -21.13 -43.63 44.01
N ALA A 473 -21.98 -44.66 44.10
CA ALA A 473 -22.48 -45.18 45.36
C ALA A 473 -21.36 -45.75 46.24
N THR A 474 -20.41 -46.48 45.66
CA THR A 474 -19.23 -47.01 46.37
C THR A 474 -18.33 -45.91 46.92
N LEU A 475 -18.26 -44.77 46.24
CA LEU A 475 -17.47 -43.61 46.63
C LEU A 475 -18.24 -42.61 47.49
N GLU A 476 -19.53 -42.89 47.77
CA GLU A 476 -20.43 -42.02 48.52
C GLU A 476 -20.59 -40.61 47.92
N VAL A 477 -20.55 -40.50 46.59
CA VAL A 477 -20.71 -39.24 45.85
C VAL A 477 -22.06 -39.16 45.14
N GLN A 478 -22.52 -37.93 44.90
CA GLN A 478 -23.80 -37.67 44.21
C GLN A 478 -23.69 -37.91 42.70
N VAL A 479 -24.81 -38.19 42.05
CA VAL A 479 -24.88 -38.38 40.60
C VAL A 479 -25.87 -37.40 39.98
N VAL A 480 -25.42 -36.75 38.91
CA VAL A 480 -26.26 -35.95 38.01
C VAL A 480 -26.24 -36.59 36.62
N ALA A 481 -27.38 -37.01 36.10
CA ALA A 481 -27.43 -37.57 34.75
C ALA A 481 -27.79 -36.49 33.71
N GLU A 482 -27.01 -36.40 32.64
CA GLU A 482 -27.18 -35.38 31.60
C GLU A 482 -27.96 -35.86 30.39
N GLY A 483 -28.56 -34.92 29.66
CA GLY A 483 -29.20 -35.23 28.38
C GLY A 483 -30.42 -36.14 28.48
N ILE A 484 -31.15 -36.11 29.60
CA ILE A 484 -32.40 -36.86 29.75
C ILE A 484 -33.47 -36.25 28.84
N GLU A 485 -33.92 -37.01 27.84
CA GLU A 485 -34.93 -36.58 26.87
C GLU A 485 -36.25 -37.35 26.99
N ARG A 486 -36.23 -38.54 27.59
CA ARG A 486 -37.38 -39.44 27.71
C ARG A 486 -37.64 -39.85 29.16
N GLU A 487 -38.90 -40.04 29.50
CA GLU A 487 -39.34 -40.45 30.84
C GLU A 487 -38.76 -41.81 31.25
N GLU A 488 -38.61 -42.73 30.29
CA GLU A 488 -37.98 -44.04 30.48
C GLU A 488 -36.53 -43.92 30.98
N GLN A 489 -35.77 -42.95 30.46
CA GLN A 489 -34.39 -42.69 30.89
C GLN A 489 -34.38 -42.20 32.34
N ALA A 490 -35.25 -41.26 32.69
CA ALA A 490 -35.37 -40.73 34.05
C ALA A 490 -35.73 -41.83 35.07
N ILE A 491 -36.73 -42.67 34.75
CA ILE A 491 -37.14 -43.79 35.59
C ILE A 491 -35.99 -44.78 35.77
N TYR A 492 -35.31 -45.16 34.69
CA TYR A 492 -34.18 -46.08 34.74
C TYR A 492 -33.05 -45.54 35.61
N LEU A 493 -32.62 -44.30 35.38
CA LEU A 493 -31.53 -43.66 36.11
C LEU A 493 -31.86 -43.53 37.60
N HIS A 494 -33.08 -43.12 37.93
CA HIS A 494 -33.53 -43.01 39.31
C HIS A 494 -33.55 -44.38 40.01
N ALA A 495 -34.10 -45.41 39.35
CA ALA A 495 -34.15 -46.76 39.89
C ALA A 495 -32.76 -47.38 40.13
N ARG A 496 -31.73 -46.89 39.44
CA ARG A 496 -30.33 -47.30 39.64
C ARG A 496 -29.62 -46.51 40.74
N GLY A 497 -30.20 -45.40 41.22
CA GLY A 497 -29.65 -44.61 42.32
C GLY A 497 -29.14 -43.23 41.92
N ALA A 498 -29.34 -42.78 40.67
CA ALA A 498 -29.06 -41.39 40.33
C ALA A 498 -30.04 -40.45 41.06
N GLN A 499 -29.49 -39.44 41.74
CA GLN A 499 -30.29 -38.50 42.54
C GLN A 499 -30.83 -37.35 41.69
N PHE A 500 -29.99 -36.81 40.81
CA PHE A 500 -30.30 -35.63 40.03
C PHE A 500 -30.21 -35.90 38.53
N GLY A 501 -30.85 -35.04 37.74
CA GLY A 501 -30.69 -35.06 36.30
C GLY A 501 -31.04 -33.74 35.63
N GLN A 502 -30.58 -33.61 34.39
CA GLN A 502 -30.87 -32.48 33.53
C GLN A 502 -31.07 -32.94 32.08
N GLY A 503 -31.87 -32.20 31.33
CA GLY A 503 -32.15 -32.52 29.93
C GLY A 503 -33.48 -31.98 29.46
N TRP A 504 -33.75 -32.15 28.16
CA TRP A 504 -34.90 -31.55 27.49
C TRP A 504 -36.24 -32.16 27.90
N LEU A 505 -36.24 -33.32 28.57
CA LEU A 505 -37.44 -33.84 29.25
C LEU A 505 -37.99 -32.82 30.25
N PHE A 506 -37.10 -32.10 30.96
CA PHE A 506 -37.47 -31.12 31.98
C PHE A 506 -37.54 -29.71 31.41
N SER A 507 -36.42 -29.24 30.84
CA SER A 507 -36.33 -27.93 30.22
C SER A 507 -35.04 -27.80 29.41
N PRO A 508 -35.05 -27.08 28.27
CA PRO A 508 -33.83 -26.56 27.68
C PRO A 508 -33.18 -25.49 28.59
N PRO A 509 -31.94 -25.04 28.31
CA PRO A 509 -31.33 -23.90 28.98
C PRO A 509 -32.19 -22.64 28.87
N LEU A 510 -32.36 -21.92 29.98
CA LEU A 510 -33.27 -20.80 30.17
C LEU A 510 -32.52 -19.49 30.41
N THR A 511 -33.15 -18.35 30.16
CA THR A 511 -32.69 -17.07 30.73
C THR A 511 -32.89 -17.05 32.25
N ALA A 512 -32.19 -16.19 32.98
CA ALA A 512 -32.34 -16.08 34.44
C ALA A 512 -33.81 -15.90 34.88
N ALA A 513 -34.54 -15.00 34.21
CA ALA A 513 -35.94 -14.73 34.51
C ALA A 513 -36.86 -15.94 34.27
N GLU A 514 -36.58 -16.72 33.22
CA GLU A 514 -37.31 -17.96 32.92
C GLU A 514 -36.95 -19.08 33.91
N PHE A 515 -35.68 -19.18 34.30
CA PHE A 515 -35.22 -20.12 35.32
C PHE A 515 -35.90 -19.88 36.67
N ILE A 516 -35.91 -18.63 37.16
CA ILE A 516 -36.58 -18.27 38.42
C ILE A 516 -38.08 -18.66 38.38
N ARG A 517 -38.74 -18.45 37.23
CA ARG A 517 -40.14 -18.85 37.03
C ARG A 517 -40.32 -20.36 36.96
N TYR A 518 -39.39 -21.08 36.36
CA TYR A 518 -39.38 -22.55 36.31
C TYR A 518 -39.21 -23.12 37.72
N ALA A 519 -38.17 -22.68 38.44
CA ALA A 519 -37.89 -23.07 39.82
C ALA A 519 -39.12 -22.85 40.73
N GLY A 520 -39.73 -21.67 40.67
CA GLY A 520 -40.93 -21.34 41.44
C GLY A 520 -42.13 -22.24 41.16
N ARG A 521 -42.34 -22.66 39.90
CA ARG A 521 -43.43 -23.60 39.53
C ARG A 521 -43.20 -24.98 40.12
N THR A 522 -41.97 -25.50 40.05
CA THR A 522 -41.64 -26.84 40.56
C THR A 522 -41.63 -26.92 42.09
N ARG A 523 -41.58 -25.79 42.80
CA ARG A 523 -41.61 -25.77 44.27
C ARG A 523 -43.00 -25.96 44.86
N GLY A 524 -44.05 -25.63 44.09
CA GLY A 524 -45.46 -25.74 44.49
C GLY A 524 -46.17 -27.00 43.97
N ALA A 525 -45.48 -27.84 43.21
CA ALA A 525 -45.90 -29.19 42.82
C ALA A 525 -45.33 -30.20 43.82
#